data_AF-A0A0X3TPZ7-F1
#
_entry.id   AF-A0A0X3TPZ7-F1
#
_cell.length_a   1.000
_cell.length_b   1.000
_cell.length_c   1.000
_cell.angle_alpha   90.00
_cell.angle_beta   90.00
_cell.angle_gamma   90.00
#
_symmetry.space_group_name_H-M   'P 1'
#
loop_
_entity.id
_entity.type
_entity.pdbx_description
1 polymer ?
#
loop_
_entity_poly.entity_id
_entity_poly.type
_entity_poly.pdbx_seq_one_letter_code
_entity_poly.pdbx_strand_id
1 'polypeptide(L)'
;MLLRPLSTALYLSQIMDTNQAAKYLSEIDELDQWSKKSVHIEIINKREIFNLAEPLWLERMYREGKLFVHPNIAKQLKNQSWIANDLQKRMIWASVIASAEGPGSKARFVDIKKKLLKKYGREWWEDVYQRKDNAWIAKSRIEKKRATNGPAVTTLINNTHLFAGAAASETIEALKMIPET
;
A
#
# COMPACT_ATOMS: atom_id res chain seq x y z
N MET A 1 -26.93 -41.03 -16.58
CA MET A 1 -27.19 -39.57 -16.68
C MET A 1 -26.32 -38.91 -15.62
N LEU A 2 -25.15 -38.38 -16.01
CA LEU A 2 -24.16 -37.83 -15.08
C LEU A 2 -24.54 -36.38 -14.76
N LEU A 3 -24.93 -36.12 -13.50
CA LEU A 3 -25.01 -34.76 -12.96
C LEU A 3 -23.58 -34.19 -12.88
N ARG A 4 -23.27 -33.23 -13.75
CA ARG A 4 -22.06 -32.41 -13.60
C ARG A 4 -22.22 -31.54 -12.34
N PRO A 5 -21.19 -31.41 -11.49
CA PRO A 5 -21.23 -30.43 -10.42
C PRO A 5 -21.16 -29.03 -11.06
N LEU A 6 -22.05 -28.15 -10.61
CA LEU A 6 -22.04 -26.71 -10.90
C LEU A 6 -20.76 -26.11 -10.30
N SER A 7 -19.65 -26.28 -11.02
CA SER A 7 -18.33 -25.77 -10.68
C SER A 7 -18.30 -24.26 -10.92
N THR A 8 -18.31 -23.50 -9.82
CA THR A 8 -17.52 -22.29 -9.58
C THR A 8 -17.69 -21.05 -10.47
N ALA A 9 -18.43 -21.12 -11.57
CA ALA A 9 -18.59 -20.02 -12.52
C ALA A 9 -19.80 -19.10 -12.22
N LEU A 10 -20.57 -19.37 -11.17
CA LEU A 10 -21.85 -18.72 -10.87
C LEU A 10 -21.82 -17.78 -9.65
N TYR A 11 -20.63 -17.41 -9.18
CA TYR A 11 -20.47 -16.38 -8.16
C TYR A 11 -19.66 -15.21 -8.73
N LEU A 12 -20.27 -14.02 -8.70
CA LEU A 12 -19.68 -12.68 -8.83
C LEU A 12 -19.68 -12.01 -10.22
N SER A 13 -20.86 -11.89 -10.84
CA SER A 13 -21.24 -10.60 -11.45
C SER A 13 -22.15 -9.84 -10.47
N GLN A 14 -21.62 -9.49 -9.29
CA GLN A 14 -22.31 -8.52 -8.43
C GLN A 14 -22.12 -7.16 -9.08
N ILE A 15 -23.22 -6.53 -9.50
CA ILE A 15 -23.23 -5.11 -9.86
C ILE A 15 -22.92 -4.36 -8.56
N MET A 16 -21.66 -4.01 -8.37
CA MET A 16 -21.21 -3.18 -7.27
C MET A 16 -21.39 -1.72 -7.67
N ASP A 17 -21.98 -0.92 -6.80
CA ASP A 17 -21.96 0.52 -7.01
C ASP A 17 -20.53 1.08 -6.85
N THR A 18 -20.34 2.31 -7.32
CA THR A 18 -19.03 3.00 -7.30
C THR A 18 -18.39 3.04 -5.91
N ASN A 19 -19.17 3.25 -4.85
CA ASN A 19 -18.66 3.34 -3.48
C ASN A 19 -18.29 1.95 -2.93
N GLN A 20 -19.11 0.93 -3.22
CA GLN A 20 -18.80 -0.46 -2.86
C GLN A 20 -17.52 -0.93 -3.54
N ALA A 21 -17.36 -0.64 -4.83
CA ALA A 21 -16.16 -1.00 -5.57
C ALA A 21 -14.93 -0.25 -5.05
N ALA A 22 -15.07 1.03 -4.69
CA ALA A 22 -13.99 1.81 -4.11
C ALA A 22 -13.54 1.25 -2.75
N LYS A 23 -14.51 0.90 -1.89
CA LYS A 23 -14.22 0.26 -0.60
C LYS A 23 -13.51 -1.08 -0.79
N TYR A 24 -14.01 -1.94 -1.69
CA TYR A 24 -13.37 -3.22 -2.01
C TYR A 24 -11.92 -3.05 -2.48
N LEU A 25 -11.65 -2.11 -3.39
CA LEU A 25 -10.27 -1.85 -3.82
C LEU A 25 -9.39 -1.33 -2.68
N SER A 26 -9.94 -0.48 -1.80
CA SER A 26 -9.17 0.06 -0.66
C SER A 26 -8.70 -1.01 0.33
N GLU A 27 -9.38 -2.16 0.39
CA GLU A 27 -9.02 -3.31 1.22
C GLU A 27 -7.88 -4.16 0.63
N ILE A 28 -7.48 -3.91 -0.61
CA ILE A 28 -6.40 -4.63 -1.28
C ILE A 28 -5.07 -3.91 -1.05
N ASP A 29 -4.11 -4.58 -0.41
CA ASP A 29 -2.77 -4.03 -0.13
C ASP A 29 -1.99 -3.71 -1.42
N GLU A 30 -2.08 -4.56 -2.46
CA GLU A 30 -1.31 -4.36 -3.68
C GLU A 30 -1.97 -3.35 -4.63
N LEU A 31 -1.69 -2.05 -4.41
CA LEU A 31 -2.15 -0.94 -5.26
C LEU A 31 -1.86 -1.18 -6.75
N ASP A 32 -0.70 -1.76 -7.07
CA ASP A 32 -0.30 -2.08 -8.45
C ASP A 32 -1.17 -3.17 -9.10
N GLN A 33 -1.92 -3.94 -8.33
CA GLN A 33 -2.78 -5.02 -8.80
C GLN A 33 -4.24 -4.61 -8.93
N TRP A 34 -4.64 -3.41 -8.50
CA TRP A 34 -6.04 -2.96 -8.54
C TRP A 34 -6.66 -3.11 -9.93
N SER A 35 -5.97 -2.68 -10.99
CA SER A 35 -6.50 -2.80 -12.36
C SER A 35 -6.72 -4.24 -12.83
N LYS A 36 -5.95 -5.21 -12.30
CA LYS A 36 -6.13 -6.64 -12.61
C LYS A 36 -7.26 -7.24 -11.77
N LYS A 37 -7.32 -6.89 -10.47
CA LYS A 37 -8.34 -7.39 -9.54
C LYS A 37 -9.73 -6.78 -9.77
N SER A 38 -9.81 -5.62 -10.41
CA SER A 38 -11.07 -4.96 -10.79
C SER A 38 -11.60 -5.37 -12.16
N VAL A 39 -11.07 -6.41 -12.81
CA VAL A 39 -11.44 -6.76 -14.20
C VAL A 39 -12.86 -7.32 -14.31
N HIS A 40 -13.35 -7.95 -13.24
CA HIS A 40 -14.68 -8.58 -13.19
C HIS A 40 -15.77 -7.65 -12.64
N ILE A 41 -15.40 -6.46 -12.18
CA ILE A 41 -16.36 -5.46 -11.72
C ILE A 41 -16.85 -4.73 -12.97
N GLU A 42 -18.17 -4.76 -13.21
CA GLU A 42 -18.81 -4.02 -14.28
C GLU A 42 -18.79 -2.53 -13.91
N ILE A 43 -17.75 -1.83 -14.38
CA ILE A 43 -17.43 -0.47 -13.96
C ILE A 43 -17.73 0.51 -15.07
N ILE A 44 -18.62 1.47 -14.79
CA ILE A 44 -18.92 2.61 -15.66
C ILE A 44 -17.72 3.59 -15.68
N ASN A 45 -17.08 3.84 -14.54
CA ASN A 45 -15.98 4.80 -14.42
C ASN A 45 -14.83 4.34 -13.50
N LYS A 46 -13.82 3.67 -14.06
CA LYS A 46 -12.66 3.16 -13.30
C LYS A 46 -11.86 4.27 -12.61
N ARG A 47 -11.79 5.45 -13.23
CA ARG A 47 -11.04 6.59 -12.68
C ARG A 47 -11.67 7.09 -11.39
N GLU A 48 -12.99 7.22 -11.38
CA GLU A 48 -13.74 7.68 -10.21
C GLU A 48 -13.60 6.71 -9.03
N ILE A 49 -13.74 5.40 -9.28
CA ILE A 49 -13.53 4.39 -8.25
C ILE A 49 -12.11 4.47 -7.67
N PHE A 50 -11.09 4.61 -8.52
CA PHE A 50 -9.70 4.68 -8.05
C PHE A 50 -9.46 5.95 -7.22
N ASN A 51 -10.05 7.07 -7.63
CA ASN A 51 -9.97 8.33 -6.89
C ASN A 51 -10.64 8.25 -5.51
N LEU A 52 -11.72 7.48 -5.38
CA LEU A 52 -12.41 7.26 -4.10
C LEU A 52 -11.69 6.22 -3.22
N ALA A 53 -11.10 5.20 -3.85
CA ALA A 53 -10.40 4.12 -3.15
C ALA A 53 -9.03 4.55 -2.60
N GLU A 54 -8.29 5.40 -3.32
CA GLU A 54 -6.91 5.78 -2.96
C GLU A 54 -6.82 6.44 -1.56
N PRO A 55 -7.66 7.43 -1.19
CA PRO A 55 -7.66 8.01 0.15
C PRO A 55 -7.95 6.98 1.26
N LEU A 56 -8.95 6.11 1.04
CA LEU A 56 -9.32 5.05 1.99
C LEU A 56 -8.18 4.04 2.18
N TRP A 57 -7.51 3.70 1.07
CA TRP A 57 -6.36 2.81 1.08
C TRP A 57 -5.18 3.45 1.83
N LEU A 58 -4.87 4.71 1.58
CA LEU A 58 -3.77 5.41 2.24
C LEU A 58 -3.97 5.51 3.75
N GLU A 59 -5.18 5.87 4.18
CA GLU A 59 -5.53 5.92 5.60
C GLU A 59 -5.35 4.54 6.26
N ARG A 60 -5.84 3.48 5.61
CA ARG A 60 -5.71 2.12 6.10
C ARG A 60 -4.26 1.67 6.18
N MET A 61 -3.49 1.85 5.11
CA MET A 61 -2.08 1.45 5.05
C MET A 61 -1.23 2.21 6.08
N TYR A 62 -1.54 3.48 6.33
CA TYR A 62 -0.92 4.24 7.42
C TYR A 62 -1.28 3.65 8.79
N ARG A 63 -2.56 3.41 9.06
CA ARG A 63 -3.03 2.83 10.33
C ARG A 63 -2.44 1.45 10.61
N GLU A 64 -2.29 0.63 9.57
CA GLU A 64 -1.69 -0.71 9.66
C GLU A 64 -0.15 -0.69 9.72
N GLY A 65 0.48 0.49 9.60
CA GLY A 65 1.94 0.62 9.59
C GLY A 65 2.60 -0.02 8.37
N LYS A 66 1.90 -0.05 7.23
CA LYS A 66 2.34 -0.59 5.94
C LYS A 66 2.66 0.50 4.91
N LEU A 67 2.50 1.77 5.27
CA LEU A 67 2.87 2.92 4.45
C LEU A 67 4.23 3.48 4.91
N PHE A 68 5.27 3.26 4.11
CA PHE A 68 6.64 3.67 4.39
C PHE A 68 6.93 5.04 3.77
N VAL A 69 6.45 6.09 4.41
CA VAL A 69 6.72 7.49 4.06
C VAL A 69 7.19 8.27 5.29
N HIS A 70 7.85 9.41 5.08
CA HIS A 70 8.28 10.25 6.19
C HIS A 70 7.08 10.69 7.07
N PRO A 71 7.20 10.77 8.41
CA PRO A 71 6.09 11.12 9.29
C PRO A 71 5.45 12.49 8.97
N ASN A 72 6.23 13.49 8.55
CA ASN A 72 5.69 14.78 8.14
C ASN A 72 4.83 14.67 6.87
N ILE A 73 5.19 13.77 5.95
CA ILE A 73 4.40 13.50 4.75
C ILE A 73 3.09 12.81 5.11
N ALA A 74 3.12 11.84 6.04
CA ALA A 74 1.90 11.23 6.56
C ALA A 74 0.97 12.26 7.24
N LYS A 75 1.55 13.21 8.00
CA LYS A 75 0.79 14.31 8.61
C LYS A 75 0.16 15.23 7.56
N GLN A 76 0.89 15.58 6.51
CA GLN A 76 0.37 16.37 5.38
C GLN A 76 -0.78 15.64 4.68
N LEU A 77 -0.61 14.35 4.37
CA LEU A 77 -1.65 13.53 3.76
C LEU A 77 -2.91 13.52 4.61
N LYS A 78 -2.79 13.29 5.92
CA LYS A 78 -3.94 13.34 6.84
C LYS A 78 -4.66 14.70 6.81
N ASN A 79 -3.91 15.80 6.79
CA ASN A 79 -4.48 17.16 6.71
C ASN A 79 -5.15 17.44 5.35
N GLN A 80 -4.78 16.70 4.30
CA GLN A 80 -5.34 16.78 2.95
C GLN A 80 -6.40 15.70 2.72
N SER A 81 -6.96 15.11 3.78
CA SER A 81 -7.93 14.01 3.69
C SER A 81 -7.44 12.84 2.83
N TRP A 82 -6.15 12.55 2.93
CA TRP A 82 -5.43 11.50 2.18
C TRP A 82 -5.42 11.70 0.66
N ILE A 83 -5.64 12.93 0.18
CA ILE A 83 -5.54 13.27 -1.24
C ILE A 83 -4.10 13.68 -1.57
N ALA A 84 -3.35 12.78 -2.21
CA ALA A 84 -1.93 12.96 -2.47
C ALA A 84 -1.63 13.93 -3.64
N ASN A 85 -0.68 14.84 -3.41
CA ASN A 85 -0.05 15.64 -4.47
C ASN A 85 0.99 14.82 -5.27
N ASP A 86 1.66 15.42 -6.26
CA ASP A 86 2.58 14.68 -7.12
C ASP A 86 3.78 14.10 -6.37
N LEU A 87 4.44 14.88 -5.51
CA LEU A 87 5.56 14.41 -4.70
C LEU A 87 5.14 13.25 -3.78
N GLN A 88 4.02 13.42 -3.08
CA GLN A 88 3.48 12.40 -2.19
C GLN A 88 3.14 11.11 -2.94
N LYS A 89 2.59 11.21 -4.16
CA LYS A 89 2.36 10.05 -5.02
C LYS A 89 3.66 9.31 -5.33
N ARG A 90 4.74 10.03 -5.64
CA ARG A 90 6.06 9.39 -5.87
C ARG A 90 6.55 8.63 -4.64
N MET A 91 6.41 9.22 -3.44
CA MET A 91 6.76 8.57 -2.18
C MET A 91 5.89 7.34 -1.87
N ILE A 92 4.57 7.43 -2.12
CA ILE A 92 3.65 6.30 -1.97
C ILE A 92 4.08 5.16 -2.90
N TRP A 93 4.40 5.45 -4.16
CA TRP A 93 4.86 4.43 -5.10
C TRP A 93 6.22 3.84 -4.73
N ALA A 94 7.13 4.62 -4.13
CA ALA A 94 8.36 4.12 -3.56
C ALA A 94 8.10 3.13 -2.41
N SER A 95 7.14 3.43 -1.53
CA SER A 95 6.66 2.50 -0.48
C SER A 95 6.04 1.24 -1.07
N VAL A 96 5.24 1.35 -2.14
CA VAL A 96 4.62 0.19 -2.82
C VAL A 96 5.71 -0.73 -3.39
N ILE A 97 6.73 -0.16 -4.02
CA ILE A 97 7.87 -0.92 -4.57
C ILE A 97 8.68 -1.58 -3.45
N ALA A 98 8.97 -0.88 -2.36
CA ALA A 98 9.65 -1.45 -1.20
C ALA A 98 8.85 -2.60 -0.54
N SER A 99 7.53 -2.59 -0.71
CA SER A 99 6.63 -3.65 -0.23
C SER A 99 6.45 -4.81 -1.22
N ALA A 100 6.99 -4.70 -2.44
CA ALA A 100 6.81 -5.69 -3.50
C ALA A 100 7.81 -6.86 -3.38
N GLU A 101 7.66 -7.67 -2.33
CA GLU A 101 8.54 -8.81 -2.03
C GLU A 101 7.89 -10.17 -2.29
N GLY A 102 8.68 -11.24 -2.13
CA GLY A 102 8.25 -12.62 -2.30
C GLY A 102 8.48 -13.21 -3.70
N PRO A 103 7.97 -14.43 -3.93
CA PRO A 103 8.04 -15.09 -5.23
C PRO A 103 7.38 -14.21 -6.31
N GLY A 104 8.15 -13.83 -7.34
CA GLY A 104 7.66 -12.96 -8.41
C GLY A 104 7.86 -11.45 -8.20
N SER A 105 8.51 -11.02 -7.11
CA SER A 105 8.89 -9.61 -6.86
C SER A 105 9.55 -8.93 -8.07
N LYS A 106 10.48 -9.61 -8.75
CA LYS A 106 11.12 -9.11 -9.98
C LYS A 106 10.12 -8.83 -11.10
N ALA A 107 9.18 -9.75 -11.33
CA ALA A 107 8.14 -9.58 -12.35
C ALA A 107 7.18 -8.44 -11.96
N ARG A 108 6.78 -8.39 -10.70
CA ARG A 108 5.94 -7.31 -10.14
C ARG A 108 6.61 -5.94 -10.28
N PHE A 109 7.91 -5.84 -9.99
CA PHE A 109 8.69 -4.62 -10.19
C PHE A 109 8.71 -4.16 -11.65
N VAL A 110 8.92 -5.08 -12.60
CA VAL A 110 8.89 -4.77 -14.04
C VAL A 110 7.49 -4.29 -14.47
N ASP A 111 6.42 -4.91 -13.97
CA ASP A 111 5.05 -4.51 -14.23
C ASP A 111 4.75 -3.10 -13.70
N ILE A 112 5.16 -2.81 -12.45
CA ILE A 112 5.03 -1.48 -11.84
C ILE A 112 5.80 -0.44 -12.67
N LYS A 113 7.07 -0.70 -12.98
CA LYS A 113 7.91 0.18 -13.81
C LYS A 113 7.23 0.52 -15.13
N LYS A 114 6.74 -0.49 -15.87
CA LYS A 114 6.06 -0.28 -17.15
C LYS A 114 4.82 0.60 -17.01
N LYS A 115 4.00 0.38 -15.96
CA LYS A 115 2.80 1.18 -15.69
C LYS A 115 3.13 2.63 -15.38
N LEU A 116 4.14 2.86 -14.53
CA LEU A 116 4.54 4.21 -14.12
C LEU A 116 5.18 4.97 -15.27
N LEU A 117 6.07 4.35 -16.03
CA LEU A 117 6.65 4.95 -17.24
C LEU A 117 5.58 5.34 -18.26
N LYS A 118 4.58 4.49 -18.48
CA LYS A 118 3.47 4.77 -19.40
C LYS A 118 2.60 5.93 -18.92
N LYS A 119 2.38 6.06 -17.60
CA LYS A 119 1.45 7.05 -17.02
C LYS A 119 2.09 8.42 -16.78
N TYR A 120 3.35 8.45 -16.34
CA TYR A 120 3.99 9.67 -15.84
C TYR A 120 5.32 10.00 -16.53
N GLY A 121 5.87 9.09 -17.34
CA GLY A 121 7.14 9.31 -18.04
C GLY A 121 8.39 8.95 -17.23
N ARG A 122 9.55 9.23 -17.83
CA ARG A 122 10.87 8.79 -17.34
C ARG A 122 11.30 9.49 -16.06
N GLU A 123 11.24 10.82 -16.04
CA GLU A 123 11.69 11.63 -14.88
C GLU A 123 10.96 11.24 -13.60
N TRP A 124 9.64 11.08 -13.70
CA TRP A 124 8.80 10.66 -12.59
C TRP A 124 9.19 9.27 -12.07
N TRP A 125 9.46 8.33 -12.97
CA TRP A 125 9.93 6.99 -12.60
C TRP A 125 11.31 7.01 -11.93
N GLU A 126 12.26 7.81 -12.44
CA GLU A 126 13.61 7.89 -11.89
C GLU A 126 13.60 8.42 -10.45
N ASP A 127 12.77 9.42 -10.16
CA ASP A 127 12.58 9.94 -8.81
C ASP A 127 11.97 8.88 -7.86
N VAL A 128 10.93 8.14 -8.29
CA VAL A 128 10.39 7.01 -7.51
C VAL A 128 11.44 5.93 -7.26
N TYR A 129 12.23 5.60 -8.29
CA TYR A 129 13.26 4.58 -8.21
C TYR A 129 14.36 4.95 -7.21
N GLN A 130 14.77 6.22 -7.15
CA GLN A 130 15.74 6.71 -6.16
C GLN A 130 15.20 6.66 -4.73
N ARG A 131 13.91 6.98 -4.55
CA ARG A 131 13.26 6.99 -3.22
C ARG A 131 13.04 5.60 -2.63
N LYS A 132 12.87 4.57 -3.47
CA LYS A 132 12.50 3.22 -3.01
C LYS A 132 13.51 2.64 -2.01
N ASP A 133 14.79 2.99 -2.14
CA ASP A 133 15.85 2.42 -1.30
C ASP A 133 15.72 2.90 0.14
N ASN A 134 15.41 4.18 0.36
CA ASN A 134 15.15 4.70 1.70
C ASN A 134 13.89 4.08 2.32
N ALA A 135 12.83 3.89 1.52
CA ALA A 135 11.63 3.20 1.97
C ALA A 135 11.91 1.73 2.35
N TRP A 136 12.73 1.05 1.56
CA TRP A 136 13.16 -0.32 1.84
C TRP A 136 14.00 -0.41 3.12
N ILE A 137 14.98 0.48 3.29
CA ILE A 137 15.82 0.53 4.51
C ILE A 137 14.95 0.75 5.75
N ALA A 138 14.02 1.71 5.70
CA ALA A 138 13.09 1.98 6.80
C ALA A 138 12.24 0.76 7.13
N LYS A 139 11.64 0.13 6.11
CA LYS A 139 10.86 -1.11 6.25
C LYS A 139 11.69 -2.22 6.89
N SER A 140 12.87 -2.54 6.34
CA SER A 140 13.73 -3.62 6.85
C SER A 140 14.14 -3.39 8.30
N ARG A 141 14.35 -2.13 8.71
CA ARG A 141 14.64 -1.79 10.11
C ARG A 141 13.44 -2.05 11.02
N ILE A 142 12.23 -1.69 10.59
CA ILE A 142 10.98 -1.96 11.31
C ILE A 142 10.78 -3.47 11.45
N GLU A 143 10.94 -4.23 10.37
CA GLU A 143 10.76 -5.68 10.35
C GLU A 143 11.80 -6.41 11.20
N LYS A 144 13.07 -6.01 11.12
CA LYS A 144 14.15 -6.59 11.94
C LYS A 144 13.84 -6.41 13.42
N LYS A 145 13.38 -5.22 13.83
CA LYS A 145 12.99 -4.96 15.22
C LYS A 145 11.79 -5.79 15.67
N ARG A 146 10.76 -5.91 14.83
CA ARG A 146 9.62 -6.78 15.09
C ARG A 146 10.04 -8.25 15.22
N ALA A 147 10.96 -8.71 14.38
CA ALA A 147 11.47 -10.09 14.43
C ALA A 147 12.35 -10.36 15.66
N THR A 148 13.07 -9.35 16.17
CA THR A 148 13.84 -9.49 17.42
C THR A 148 12.98 -9.45 18.67
N ASN A 149 11.75 -8.96 18.59
CA ASN A 149 10.82 -8.96 19.73
C ASN A 149 10.31 -10.39 19.97
N GLY A 150 10.74 -11.00 21.06
CA GLY A 150 10.21 -12.30 21.50
C GLY A 150 8.71 -12.21 21.88
N PRO A 151 8.02 -13.35 22.00
CA PRO A 151 6.58 -13.39 22.31
C PRO A 151 6.18 -12.56 23.54
N ALA A 152 7.02 -12.56 24.59
CA ALA A 152 6.78 -11.77 25.80
C ALA A 152 6.78 -10.25 25.54
N VAL A 153 7.72 -9.76 24.73
CA VAL A 153 7.80 -8.33 24.35
C VAL A 153 6.60 -7.96 23.49
N THR A 154 6.19 -8.81 22.55
CA THR A 154 4.98 -8.61 21.73
C THR A 154 3.72 -8.54 22.59
N THR A 155 3.58 -9.42 23.59
CA THR A 155 2.47 -9.37 24.55
C THR A 155 2.47 -8.08 25.34
N LEU A 156 3.63 -7.59 25.78
CA LEU A 156 3.72 -6.30 26.48
C LEU A 156 3.34 -5.14 25.56
N ILE A 157 3.86 -5.09 24.32
CA ILE A 157 3.50 -4.06 23.33
C ILE A 157 1.98 -4.01 23.13
N ASN A 158 1.32 -5.16 23.03
CA ASN A 158 -0.12 -5.23 22.79
C ASN A 158 -0.98 -4.85 24.00
N ASN A 159 -0.47 -5.04 25.22
CA ASN A 159 -1.25 -4.88 26.45
C ASN A 159 -0.85 -3.66 27.30
N THR A 160 0.23 -2.95 26.97
CA THR A 160 0.70 -1.80 27.77
C THR A 160 1.10 -0.60 26.92
N HIS A 161 0.60 0.58 27.32
CA HIS A 161 0.82 1.84 26.62
C HIS A 161 2.30 2.26 26.53
N LEU A 162 3.10 1.99 27.56
CA LEU A 162 4.53 2.33 27.58
C LEU A 162 5.31 1.59 26.48
N PHE A 163 5.11 0.27 26.38
CA PHE A 163 5.77 -0.57 25.37
C PHE A 163 5.23 -0.29 23.97
N ALA A 164 3.92 -0.04 23.83
CA ALA A 164 3.33 0.42 22.59
C ALA A 164 3.93 1.76 22.12
N GLY A 165 4.10 2.72 23.05
CA GLY A 165 4.71 4.02 22.78
C GLY A 165 6.19 3.92 22.37
N ALA A 166 6.95 3.03 23.00
CA ALA A 166 8.34 2.76 22.62
C ALA A 166 8.42 2.16 21.20
N ALA A 167 7.63 1.14 20.89
CA ALA A 167 7.59 0.52 19.56
C ALA A 167 7.14 1.52 18.45
N ALA A 168 6.19 2.39 18.77
CA ALA A 168 5.77 3.47 17.87
C ALA A 168 6.89 4.48 17.62
N SER A 169 7.62 4.88 18.67
CA SER A 169 8.76 5.80 18.56
C SER A 169 9.87 5.23 17.67
N GLU A 170 10.17 3.94 17.82
CA GLU A 170 11.16 3.27 16.97
C GLU A 170 10.74 3.20 15.50
N THR A 171 9.45 2.99 15.24
CA THR A 171 8.89 3.02 13.88
C THR A 171 9.04 4.43 13.29
N ILE A 172 8.72 5.46 14.07
CA ILE A 172 8.89 6.86 13.67
C ILE A 172 10.35 7.16 13.32
N GLU A 173 11.31 6.73 14.14
CA GLU A 173 12.74 6.93 13.88
C GLU A 173 13.22 6.22 12.61
N ALA A 174 12.71 5.03 12.31
CA ALA A 174 13.01 4.35 11.04
C ALA A 174 12.43 5.12 9.84
N LEU A 175 11.19 5.62 9.95
CA LEU A 175 10.54 6.38 8.88
C LEU A 175 11.17 7.76 8.65
N LYS A 176 11.76 8.39 9.68
CA LYS A 176 12.53 9.65 9.55
C LYS A 176 13.76 9.53 8.66
N MET A 177 14.23 8.30 8.37
CA MET A 177 15.32 8.09 7.40
C MET A 177 14.89 8.34 5.95
N ILE A 178 13.58 8.39 5.68
CA ILE A 178 13.04 8.69 4.35
C ILE A 178 13.04 10.21 4.16
N PRO A 179 13.72 10.76 3.13
CA PRO A 179 13.70 12.19 2.88
C PRO A 179 12.28 12.75 2.65
N GLU A 180 12.06 13.99 3.10
CA GLU A 180 10.81 14.73 2.88
C GLU A 180 10.68 15.33 1.49
N THR A 181 11.78 15.41 0.74
CA THR A 181 11.88 16.05 -0.57
C THR A 181 12.38 15.11 -1.62
#